data_AF-A0A453CFZ4-F1
#
_entry.id   AF-A0A453CFZ4-F1
#
_cell.length_a   1.000
_cell.length_b   1.000
_cell.length_c   1.000
_cell.angle_alpha   90.00
_cell.angle_beta   90.00
_cell.angle_gamma   90.00
#
_symmetry.space_group_name_H-M   'P 1'
#
loop_
_entity.id
_entity.type
_entity.pdbx_description
1 polymer ?
#
loop_
_entity_poly.entity_id
_entity_poly.type
_entity_poly.pdbx_seq_one_letter_code
_entity_poly.pdbx_strand_id
1 'polypeptide(L)'
;NLETSLTTRYEFTLSKLNQFYKQRSKNKWVVAGDRNTNFFHQAVVKRRKRNTICSVKDANNMIHFNPAAITNTFVNYFRYIFSSPNDNVGNPYLSTLWPSGSLDPTYALPDNHEILQILEDMKPNASPGPDGFNVEFYLATWDWIGDEVIQLVVSFYLSGVLPPHINNTNIALIPKKLVPQVPMDYRP
;
A
#
# COMPACT_ATOMS: atom_id res chain seq x y z
N ASN A 1 -4.15 12.64 -42.48
CA ASN A 1 -3.26 11.55 -42.93
C ASN A 1 -3.32 10.43 -41.90
N LEU A 2 -3.88 9.27 -42.26
CA LEU A 2 -4.13 8.15 -41.34
C LEU A 2 -2.84 7.63 -40.70
N GLU A 3 -1.76 7.60 -41.48
CA GLU A 3 -0.43 7.18 -41.06
C GLU A 3 0.10 8.02 -39.88
N THR A 4 0.03 9.35 -39.96
CA THR A 4 0.46 10.23 -38.87
C THR A 4 -0.32 9.96 -37.58
N SER A 5 -1.64 9.73 -37.66
CA SER A 5 -2.47 9.41 -36.50
C SER A 5 -2.11 8.06 -35.88
N LEU A 6 -1.83 7.04 -36.71
CA LEU A 6 -1.40 5.72 -36.24
C LEU A 6 -0.03 5.78 -35.56
N THR A 7 0.92 6.53 -36.13
CA THR A 7 2.26 6.72 -35.55
C THR A 7 2.18 7.42 -34.19
N THR A 8 1.40 8.49 -34.07
CA THR A 8 1.19 9.18 -32.78
C THR A 8 0.55 8.25 -31.75
N ARG A 9 -0.45 7.46 -32.14
CA ARG A 9 -1.10 6.50 -31.22
C ARG A 9 -0.12 5.41 -30.78
N TYR A 10 0.70 4.89 -31.69
CA TYR A 10 1.73 3.91 -31.41
C TYR A 10 2.77 4.44 -30.41
N GLU A 11 3.30 5.64 -30.63
CA GLU A 11 4.26 6.28 -29.73
C GLU A 11 3.66 6.54 -28.34
N PHE A 12 2.40 6.97 -28.30
CA PHE A 12 1.67 7.18 -27.05
C PHE A 12 1.48 5.88 -26.27
N THR A 13 1.06 4.79 -26.94
CA THR A 13 0.93 3.46 -26.31
C THR A 13 2.28 2.95 -25.81
N LEU A 14 3.36 3.11 -26.58
CA LEU A 14 4.71 2.74 -26.14
C LEU A 14 5.18 3.55 -24.94
N SER A 15 4.88 4.85 -24.89
CA SER A 15 5.20 5.71 -23.75
C SER A 15 4.53 5.21 -22.48
N LYS A 16 3.22 4.91 -22.55
CA LYS A 16 2.45 4.34 -21.43
C LYS A 16 3.00 2.99 -20.99
N LEU A 17 3.34 2.11 -21.94
CA LEU A 17 3.90 0.79 -21.65
C LEU A 17 5.27 0.92 -20.94
N ASN A 18 6.10 1.85 -21.37
CA ASN A 18 7.38 2.13 -20.74
C ASN A 18 7.20 2.65 -19.30
N GLN A 19 6.29 3.62 -19.09
CA GLN A 19 5.94 4.11 -17.75
C GLN A 19 5.45 2.97 -16.84
N PHE A 20 4.57 2.10 -17.35
CA PHE A 20 4.07 0.94 -16.63
C PHE A 20 5.19 -0.02 -16.18
N TYR A 21 6.09 -0.41 -17.09
CA TYR A 21 7.19 -1.31 -16.74
C TYR A 21 8.24 -0.64 -15.85
N LYS A 22 8.52 0.66 -16.05
CA LYS A 22 9.39 1.45 -15.17
C LYS A 22 8.86 1.45 -13.73
N GLN A 23 7.58 1.75 -13.53
CA GLN A 23 6.92 1.74 -12.22
C GLN A 23 7.03 0.36 -11.55
N ARG A 24 6.73 -0.72 -12.28
CA ARG A 24 6.79 -2.10 -11.74
C ARG A 24 8.20 -2.58 -11.42
N SER A 25 9.20 -2.12 -12.17
CA SER A 25 10.59 -2.50 -11.94
C SER A 25 11.18 -1.92 -10.65
N LYS A 26 10.64 -0.78 -10.16
CA LYS A 26 11.15 0.01 -9.02
C LYS A 26 12.66 0.36 -9.12
N ASN A 27 13.22 0.40 -10.33
CA ASN A 27 14.61 0.80 -10.58
C ASN A 27 14.73 2.32 -10.77
N LYS A 28 15.62 2.98 -10.01
CA LYS A 28 15.84 4.44 -10.09
C LYS A 28 16.80 4.86 -11.22
N TRP A 29 17.75 4.00 -11.58
CA TRP A 29 18.76 4.29 -12.60
C TRP A 29 18.21 3.95 -13.99
N VAL A 30 17.65 4.96 -14.64
CA VAL A 30 17.39 4.94 -16.08
C VAL A 30 18.55 5.66 -16.73
N VAL A 31 19.39 4.96 -17.49
CA VAL A 31 20.29 5.63 -18.43
C VAL A 31 19.39 6.31 -19.46
N ALA A 32 19.46 7.64 -19.56
CA ALA A 32 18.72 8.39 -20.57
C ALA A 32 19.17 7.91 -21.96
N GLY A 33 18.39 7.02 -22.56
CA GLY A 33 18.73 6.28 -23.77
C GLY A 33 17.65 5.24 -24.07
N ASP A 34 17.73 4.62 -25.25
CA ASP A 34 16.70 3.83 -25.94
C ASP A 34 15.68 3.07 -25.06
N ARG A 35 14.42 3.00 -25.51
CA ARG A 35 13.26 2.47 -24.78
C ARG A 35 13.45 0.99 -24.42
N ASN A 36 14.16 0.73 -23.32
CA ASN A 36 14.64 -0.60 -22.93
C ASN A 36 13.57 -1.47 -22.25
N THR A 37 12.42 -1.64 -22.91
CA THR A 37 11.25 -2.40 -22.40
C THR A 37 11.60 -3.87 -22.14
N ASN A 38 12.46 -4.48 -22.96
CA ASN A 38 12.93 -5.86 -22.77
C ASN A 38 13.71 -6.04 -21.47
N PHE A 39 14.63 -5.12 -21.14
CA PHE A 39 15.36 -5.17 -19.87
C PHE A 39 14.40 -5.06 -18.68
N PHE A 40 13.48 -4.09 -18.70
CA PHE A 40 12.51 -3.93 -17.60
C PHE A 40 11.60 -5.15 -17.47
N HIS A 41 11.16 -5.73 -18.58
CA HIS A 41 10.37 -6.96 -18.58
C HIS A 41 11.13 -8.11 -17.93
N GLN A 42 12.37 -8.37 -18.34
CA GLN A 42 13.21 -9.41 -17.74
C GLN A 42 13.49 -9.17 -16.25
N ALA A 43 13.76 -7.91 -15.86
CA ALA A 43 13.95 -7.54 -14.46
C ALA A 43 12.69 -7.82 -13.61
N VAL A 44 11.51 -7.50 -14.15
CA VAL A 44 10.21 -7.81 -13.50
C VAL A 44 10.01 -9.32 -13.38
N VAL A 45 10.30 -10.11 -14.41
CA VAL A 45 10.20 -11.58 -14.36
C VAL A 45 11.15 -12.17 -13.31
N LYS A 46 12.41 -11.73 -13.27
CA LYS A 46 13.38 -12.17 -12.27
C LYS A 46 12.92 -11.83 -10.85
N ARG A 47 12.41 -10.61 -10.64
CA ARG A 47 11.86 -10.17 -9.35
C ARG A 47 10.63 -11.00 -8.96
N ARG A 48 9.74 -11.29 -9.90
CA ARG A 48 8.55 -12.13 -9.67
C ARG A 48 8.96 -13.52 -9.18
N LYS A 49 9.88 -14.19 -9.88
CA LYS A 49 10.40 -15.50 -9.46
C LYS A 49 11.00 -15.47 -8.05
N ARG A 50 11.78 -14.44 -7.72
CA ARG A 50 12.40 -14.30 -6.39
C ARG A 50 11.38 -14.06 -5.27
N ASN A 51 10.29 -13.37 -5.58
CA ASN A 51 9.26 -13.02 -4.60
C ASN A 51 8.11 -14.05 -4.52
N THR A 52 8.09 -15.06 -5.41
CA THR A 52 7.12 -16.15 -5.34
C THR A 52 7.48 -17.06 -4.16
N ILE A 53 6.54 -17.22 -3.24
CA ILE A 53 6.68 -18.11 -2.09
C ILE A 53 6.17 -19.48 -2.51
N CYS A 54 7.08 -20.43 -2.71
CA CYS A 54 6.74 -21.79 -3.14
C CYS A 54 6.38 -22.72 -1.97
N SER A 55 6.86 -22.40 -0.76
CA SER A 55 6.60 -23.19 0.43
C SER A 55 6.77 -22.37 1.70
N VAL A 56 6.09 -22.78 2.77
CA VAL A 56 6.27 -22.21 4.11
C VAL A 56 6.13 -23.31 5.16
N LYS A 57 6.91 -23.19 6.24
CA LYS A 57 6.85 -24.07 7.40
C LYS A 57 5.95 -23.46 8.48
N ASP A 58 5.00 -24.23 8.99
CA ASP A 58 4.07 -23.80 10.03
C ASP A 58 4.61 -24.00 11.46
N ALA A 59 3.80 -23.65 12.46
CA ALA A 59 4.14 -23.79 13.88
C ALA A 59 4.31 -25.25 14.33
N ASN A 60 3.71 -26.21 13.62
CA ASN A 60 3.82 -27.65 13.90
C ASN A 60 4.99 -28.29 13.13
N ASN A 61 5.88 -27.47 12.57
CA ASN A 61 6.99 -27.88 11.73
C ASN A 61 6.60 -28.57 10.39
N MET A 62 5.36 -28.50 9.95
CA MET A 62 4.92 -29.03 8.65
C MET A 62 5.18 -28.03 7.52
N ILE A 63 5.59 -28.53 6.36
CA ILE A 63 5.88 -27.70 5.18
C ILE A 63 4.68 -27.76 4.22
N HIS A 64 4.14 -26.58 3.92
CA HIS A 64 3.02 -26.41 2.99
C HIS A 64 3.53 -25.98 1.62
N PHE A 65 3.08 -26.66 0.56
CA PHE A 65 3.35 -26.31 -0.84
C PHE A 65 2.11 -25.82 -1.58
N ASN A 66 0.92 -26.12 -1.06
CA ASN A 66 -0.35 -25.67 -1.64
C ASN A 66 -0.52 -24.15 -1.40
N PRO A 67 -0.77 -23.33 -2.44
CA PRO A 67 -0.99 -21.90 -2.29
C PRO A 67 -2.02 -21.52 -1.21
N ALA A 68 -3.15 -22.24 -1.14
CA ALA A 68 -4.19 -21.96 -0.14
C ALA A 68 -3.70 -22.20 1.30
N ALA A 69 -2.92 -23.27 1.50
CA ALA A 69 -2.33 -23.59 2.80
C ALA A 69 -1.28 -22.55 3.18
N ILE A 70 -0.40 -22.16 2.25
CA ILE A 70 0.60 -21.10 2.44
C ILE A 70 -0.08 -19.80 2.88
N THR A 71 -1.12 -19.37 2.15
CA THR A 71 -1.89 -18.16 2.49
C THR A 71 -2.47 -18.24 3.90
N ASN A 72 -3.11 -19.36 4.25
CA ASN A 72 -3.69 -19.54 5.58
C ASN A 72 -2.62 -19.51 6.69
N THR A 73 -1.45 -20.10 6.46
CA THR A 73 -0.33 -20.05 7.42
C THR A 73 0.10 -18.60 7.70
N PHE A 74 0.21 -17.76 6.66
CA PHE A 74 0.55 -16.35 6.85
C PHE A 74 -0.55 -15.55 7.53
N VAL A 75 -1.81 -15.73 7.10
CA VAL A 75 -2.96 -15.02 7.70
C VAL A 75 -3.08 -15.36 9.18
N ASN A 76 -3.00 -16.64 9.54
CA ASN A 76 -3.10 -17.06 10.94
C ASN A 76 -1.95 -16.53 11.78
N TYR A 77 -0.72 -16.60 11.27
CA TYR A 77 0.45 -16.07 11.96
C TYR A 77 0.36 -14.55 12.19
N PHE A 78 0.07 -13.78 11.14
CA PHE A 78 0.00 -12.33 11.25
C PHE A 78 -1.21 -11.85 12.03
N ARG A 79 -2.37 -12.52 11.89
CA ARG A 79 -3.52 -12.28 12.75
C ARG A 79 -3.15 -12.50 14.20
N TYR A 80 -2.47 -13.60 14.53
CA TYR A 80 -2.05 -13.89 15.90
C TYR A 80 -1.14 -12.80 16.50
N ILE A 81 -0.11 -12.34 15.77
CA ILE A 81 0.83 -11.34 16.32
C ILE A 81 0.29 -9.91 16.32
N PHE A 82 -0.67 -9.58 15.45
CA PHE A 82 -1.28 -8.24 15.37
C PHE A 82 -2.61 -8.13 16.09
N SER A 83 -3.14 -9.23 16.60
CA SER A 83 -4.33 -9.19 17.46
C SER A 83 -3.86 -9.13 18.91
N SER A 84 -4.23 -8.07 19.61
CA SER A 84 -4.21 -8.06 21.07
C SER A 84 -5.58 -8.52 21.58
N PRO A 85 -5.67 -9.04 22.82
CA PRO A 85 -6.94 -9.01 23.55
C PRO A 85 -7.44 -7.56 23.48
N ASN A 86 -8.67 -7.34 23.01
CA ASN A 86 -9.27 -6.01 22.98
C ASN A 86 -9.75 -5.63 24.39
N ASP A 87 -8.87 -5.82 25.39
CA ASP A 87 -9.05 -5.40 26.77
C ASP A 87 -8.71 -3.90 26.86
N ASN A 88 -9.31 -3.11 25.97
CA ASN A 88 -9.21 -1.66 25.99
C ASN A 88 -10.04 -1.13 27.17
N VAL A 89 -9.51 -1.34 28.39
CA VAL A 89 -10.03 -0.76 29.63
C VAL A 89 -9.54 0.69 29.69
N GLY A 90 -10.14 1.55 28.88
CA GLY A 90 -9.86 2.99 28.88
C GLY A 90 -8.59 3.43 28.15
N ASN A 91 -8.47 4.75 28.00
CA ASN A 91 -7.51 5.46 27.15
C ASN A 91 -6.11 4.81 27.11
N PRO A 92 -5.61 4.42 25.92
CA PRO A 92 -4.33 3.73 25.77
C PRO A 92 -3.13 4.70 25.82
N TYR A 93 -3.13 5.69 26.72
CA TYR A 93 -1.94 6.47 27.02
C TYR A 93 -1.81 6.79 28.51
N LEU A 94 -0.69 6.34 29.06
CA LEU A 94 -0.11 6.82 30.30
C LEU A 94 0.12 8.34 30.19
N SER A 95 -0.71 9.13 30.86
CA SER A 95 -0.33 10.39 31.51
C SER A 95 0.75 11.25 30.83
N THR A 96 0.66 11.51 29.52
CA THR A 96 1.20 12.76 28.98
C THR A 96 0.18 13.83 29.34
N LEU A 97 0.22 14.26 30.61
CA LEU A 97 -0.44 15.48 31.04
C LEU A 97 0.16 16.59 30.18
N TRP A 98 -0.57 17.00 29.15
CA TRP A 98 -0.27 18.20 28.42
C TRP A 98 -0.13 19.35 29.42
N PRO A 99 0.83 20.28 29.22
CA PRO A 99 0.98 21.45 30.09
C PRO A 99 -0.38 22.10 30.33
N SER A 100 -0.69 22.40 31.59
CA SER A 100 -1.99 22.98 31.97
C SER A 100 -2.28 24.22 31.11
N GLY A 101 -3.36 24.17 30.32
CA GLY A 101 -3.73 25.22 29.35
C GLY A 101 -3.41 24.91 27.89
N SER A 102 -2.80 23.78 27.56
CA SER A 102 -2.66 23.30 26.17
C SER A 102 -3.76 22.31 25.81
N LEU A 103 -4.42 22.55 24.68
CA LEU A 103 -5.33 21.59 24.06
C LEU A 103 -4.49 20.49 23.43
N ASP A 104 -4.83 19.23 23.68
CA ASP A 104 -4.24 18.11 22.95
C ASP A 104 -4.72 18.18 21.49
N PRO A 105 -3.86 18.51 20.52
CA PRO A 105 -4.26 18.64 19.13
C PRO A 105 -4.55 17.28 18.49
N THR A 106 -4.20 16.15 19.14
CA THR A 106 -4.35 14.80 18.58
C THR A 106 -5.80 14.47 18.21
N TYR A 107 -6.76 15.04 18.95
CA TYR A 107 -8.19 14.83 18.75
C TYR A 107 -8.90 16.06 18.18
N ALA A 108 -8.15 17.09 17.78
CA ALA A 108 -8.72 18.24 17.12
C ALA A 108 -9.31 17.81 15.77
N LEU A 109 -10.49 18.34 15.46
CA LEU A 109 -11.11 18.09 14.17
C LEU A 109 -10.24 18.74 13.08
N PRO A 110 -9.73 17.98 12.09
CA PRO A 110 -8.91 18.55 11.04
C PRO A 110 -9.75 19.43 10.13
N ASP A 111 -9.16 20.50 9.60
CA ASP A 111 -9.81 21.34 8.61
C ASP A 111 -9.64 20.77 7.18
N ASN A 112 -10.41 21.29 6.23
CA ASN A 112 -10.40 20.81 4.85
C ASN A 112 -9.03 20.98 4.17
N HIS A 113 -8.30 22.04 4.52
CA HIS A 113 -6.99 22.32 3.95
C HIS A 113 -5.94 21.36 4.51
N GLU A 114 -6.00 21.05 5.80
CA GLU A 114 -5.14 20.07 6.46
C GLU A 114 -5.29 18.69 5.81
N ILE A 115 -6.52 18.24 5.57
CA ILE A 115 -6.78 16.94 4.92
C ILE A 115 -6.17 16.91 3.51
N LEU A 116 -6.34 17.96 2.71
CA LEU A 116 -5.77 18.04 1.37
C LEU A 116 -4.23 18.10 1.41
N GLN A 117 -3.66 18.93 2.29
CA GLN A 117 -2.21 19.06 2.44
C GLN A 117 -1.55 17.73 2.79
N ILE A 118 -2.19 16.94 3.67
CA ILE A 118 -1.72 15.60 4.01
C ILE A 118 -1.65 14.72 2.76
N LEU A 119 -2.66 14.75 1.90
CA LEU A 119 -2.65 14.00 0.64
C LEU A 119 -1.55 14.46 -0.31
N GLU A 120 -1.30 15.77 -0.40
CA GLU A 120 -0.21 16.33 -1.22
C GLU A 120 1.18 15.93 -0.72
N ASP A 121 1.35 15.82 0.61
CA ASP A 121 2.60 15.41 1.24
C ASP A 121 2.86 13.90 1.12
N MET A 122 1.83 13.10 0.83
CA MET A 122 1.97 11.67 0.62
C MET A 122 2.75 11.36 -0.66
N LYS A 123 3.40 10.19 -0.70
CA LYS A 123 4.11 9.75 -1.90
C LYS A 123 3.09 9.44 -3.01
N PRO A 124 3.13 10.16 -4.15
CA PRO A 124 2.09 10.06 -5.18
C PRO A 124 2.01 8.64 -5.78
N ASN A 125 3.18 8.02 -6.01
CA ASN A 125 3.31 6.68 -6.55
C ASN A 125 3.48 5.60 -5.45
N ALA A 126 2.77 5.76 -4.33
CA ALA A 126 2.67 4.73 -3.30
C ALA A 126 1.88 3.51 -3.83
N SER A 127 2.08 2.35 -3.20
CA SER A 127 1.30 1.16 -3.54
C SER A 127 -0.18 1.39 -3.17
N PRO A 128 -1.14 1.06 -4.06
CA PRO A 128 -2.56 1.21 -3.77
C PRO A 128 -3.06 0.18 -2.76
N GLY A 129 -4.22 0.47 -2.16
CA GLY A 129 -4.97 -0.47 -1.34
C GLY A 129 -5.64 -1.58 -2.17
N PRO A 130 -6.50 -2.40 -1.54
CA PRO A 130 -7.30 -3.41 -2.24
C PRO A 130 -8.27 -2.84 -3.29
N ASP A 131 -8.62 -1.55 -3.17
CA ASP A 131 -9.44 -0.80 -4.12
C ASP A 131 -8.71 -0.44 -5.42
N GLY A 132 -7.38 -0.47 -5.42
CA GLY A 132 -6.55 -0.19 -6.58
C GLY A 132 -6.25 1.29 -6.81
N PHE A 133 -6.71 2.20 -5.95
CA PHE A 133 -6.45 3.63 -6.07
C PHE A 133 -5.23 4.05 -5.24
N ASN A 134 -4.37 4.88 -5.83
CA ASN A 134 -3.22 5.48 -5.15
C ASN A 134 -3.52 6.96 -4.85
N VAL A 135 -2.60 7.63 -4.17
CA VAL A 135 -2.74 9.05 -3.80
C VAL A 135 -2.91 9.95 -5.03
N GLU A 136 -2.19 9.67 -6.14
CA GLU A 136 -2.35 10.41 -7.40
C GLU A 136 -3.80 10.43 -7.90
N PHE A 137 -4.54 9.34 -7.73
CA PHE A 137 -5.95 9.29 -8.10
C PHE A 137 -6.77 10.30 -7.28
N TYR A 138 -6.63 10.27 -5.95
CA TYR A 138 -7.38 11.17 -5.07
C TYR A 138 -7.06 12.64 -5.31
N LEU A 139 -5.79 12.98 -5.56
CA LEU A 139 -5.38 14.34 -5.92
C LEU A 139 -5.95 14.76 -7.27
N ALA A 140 -5.92 13.87 -8.27
CA ALA A 140 -6.44 14.18 -9.61
C ALA A 140 -7.97 14.30 -9.67
N THR A 141 -8.69 13.67 -8.74
CA THR A 141 -10.16 13.70 -8.66
C THR A 141 -10.67 14.50 -7.46
N TRP A 142 -9.83 15.30 -6.80
CA TRP A 142 -10.17 15.97 -5.55
C TRP A 142 -11.39 16.88 -5.69
N ASP A 143 -11.49 17.61 -6.80
CA ASP A 143 -12.63 18.48 -7.12
C ASP A 143 -13.99 17.75 -7.14
N TRP A 144 -13.98 16.42 -7.28
CA TRP A 144 -15.19 15.60 -7.38
C TRP A 144 -15.45 14.74 -6.14
N ILE A 145 -14.42 14.30 -5.43
CA ILE A 145 -14.54 13.35 -4.30
C ILE A 145 -14.10 13.95 -2.96
N GLY A 146 -13.52 15.16 -2.97
CA GLY A 146 -12.91 15.77 -1.80
C GLY A 146 -13.90 15.98 -0.67
N ASP A 147 -15.12 16.43 -0.99
CA ASP A 147 -16.16 16.67 0.01
C ASP A 147 -16.58 15.37 0.73
N GLU A 148 -16.71 14.25 0.01
CA GLU A 148 -17.01 12.95 0.60
C GLU A 148 -15.86 12.42 1.48
N VAL A 149 -14.61 12.62 1.06
CA VAL A 149 -13.43 12.26 1.85
C VAL A 149 -13.37 13.08 3.14
N ILE A 150 -13.63 14.38 3.06
CA ILE A 150 -13.66 15.28 4.23
C ILE A 150 -14.76 14.84 5.19
N GLN A 151 -15.97 14.60 4.69
CA GLN A 151 -17.09 14.14 5.52
C GLN A 151 -16.78 12.81 6.21
N LEU A 152 -16.14 11.87 5.51
CA LEU A 152 -15.68 10.61 6.09
C LEU A 152 -14.69 10.85 7.24
N VAL A 153 -13.67 11.68 7.05
CA VAL A 153 -12.68 11.99 8.10
C VAL A 153 -13.35 12.67 9.29
N VAL A 154 -14.16 13.70 9.04
CA VAL A 154 -14.88 14.44 10.10
C VAL A 154 -15.81 13.51 10.88
N SER A 155 -16.59 12.67 10.19
CA SER A 155 -17.48 11.70 10.85
C SER A 155 -16.73 10.69 11.71
N PHE A 156 -15.53 10.27 11.30
CA PHE A 156 -14.68 9.40 12.13
C PHE A 156 -14.23 10.11 13.40
N TYR A 157 -13.77 11.36 13.33
CA TYR A 157 -13.37 12.13 14.51
C TYR A 157 -14.52 12.39 15.47
N LEU A 158 -15.75 12.55 14.97
CA LEU A 158 -16.95 12.78 15.80
C LEU A 158 -17.53 11.49 16.40
N SER A 159 -17.50 10.38 15.66
CA SER A 159 -18.17 9.13 16.06
C SER A 159 -17.23 8.07 16.60
N GLY A 160 -15.94 8.13 16.28
CA GLY A 160 -14.97 7.05 16.51
C GLY A 160 -15.22 5.80 15.66
N VAL A 161 -16.14 5.84 14.69
CA VAL A 161 -16.54 4.69 13.90
C VAL A 161 -16.04 4.85 12.47
N LEU A 162 -15.30 3.84 11.99
CA LEU A 162 -14.92 3.71 10.59
C LEU A 162 -15.93 2.83 9.83
N PRO A 163 -16.27 3.17 8.57
CA PRO A 163 -17.04 2.27 7.74
C PRO A 163 -16.39 0.89 7.61
N PRO A 164 -17.18 -0.19 7.51
CA PRO A 164 -16.63 -1.51 7.27
C PRO A 164 -15.80 -1.53 5.98
N HIS A 165 -14.77 -2.36 5.95
CA HIS A 165 -13.87 -2.57 4.81
C HIS A 165 -12.89 -1.44 4.50
N ILE A 166 -13.02 -0.25 5.09
CA ILE A 166 -12.08 0.86 4.81
C ILE A 166 -10.66 0.57 5.30
N ASN A 167 -10.54 -0.28 6.33
CA ASN A 167 -9.30 -0.76 6.88
C ASN A 167 -8.83 -2.09 6.26
N ASN A 168 -9.50 -2.58 5.21
CA ASN A 168 -9.01 -3.75 4.49
C ASN A 168 -7.65 -3.44 3.88
N THR A 169 -6.69 -4.33 4.10
CA THR A 169 -5.34 -4.16 3.58
C THR A 169 -4.85 -5.44 2.92
N ASN A 170 -3.94 -5.30 1.96
CA ASN A 170 -3.22 -6.41 1.37
C ASN A 170 -1.94 -6.64 2.15
N ILE A 171 -1.74 -7.88 2.64
CA ILE A 171 -0.48 -8.26 3.29
C ILE A 171 0.61 -8.36 2.22
N ALA A 172 1.67 -7.57 2.35
CA ALA A 172 2.77 -7.52 1.40
C ALA A 172 4.01 -8.23 1.98
N LEU A 173 4.13 -9.53 1.70
CA LEU A 173 5.19 -10.36 2.27
C LEU A 173 6.58 -10.04 1.70
N ILE A 174 7.38 -9.28 2.45
CA ILE A 174 8.75 -8.91 2.10
C ILE A 174 9.74 -9.80 2.86
N PRO A 175 10.57 -10.61 2.20
CA PRO A 175 11.52 -11.48 2.87
C PRO A 175 12.60 -10.68 3.60
N LYS A 176 12.87 -11.02 4.87
CA LYS A 176 13.93 -10.45 5.72
C LYS A 176 15.31 -11.06 5.44
N LYS A 177 15.35 -12.28 4.91
CA LYS A 177 16.57 -13.04 4.61
C LYS A 177 16.48 -13.72 3.25
N LEU A 178 17.62 -14.18 2.72
CA LEU A 178 17.71 -14.77 1.37
C LEU A 178 16.86 -16.03 1.19
N VAL A 179 16.81 -16.88 2.22
CA VAL A 179 16.07 -18.15 2.20
C VAL A 179 15.06 -18.14 3.34
N PRO A 180 13.89 -17.50 3.14
CA PRO A 180 12.83 -17.50 4.14
C PRO A 180 12.14 -18.87 4.20
N GLN A 181 11.86 -19.36 5.39
CA GLN A 181 11.23 -20.68 5.61
C GLN A 181 9.97 -20.60 6.46
N VAL A 182 9.92 -19.67 7.42
CA VAL A 182 8.78 -19.51 8.34
C VAL A 182 8.13 -18.13 8.17
N PRO A 183 6.88 -17.92 8.60
CA PRO A 183 6.20 -16.63 8.48
C PRO A 183 6.97 -15.45 9.11
N MET A 184 7.66 -15.69 10.23
CA MET A 184 8.49 -14.69 10.90
C MET A 184 9.62 -14.14 10.03
N ASP A 185 10.06 -14.88 9.01
CA ASP A 185 11.08 -14.46 8.06
C ASP A 185 10.58 -13.40 7.07
N TYR A 186 9.29 -13.05 7.12
CA TYR A 186 8.68 -12.02 6.28
C TYR A 186 8.27 -10.82 7.11
N ARG A 187 8.35 -9.63 6.50
CA ARG A 187 7.67 -8.43 6.96
C ARG A 187 6.31 -8.41 6.25
N PRO A 188 5.19 -8.31 6.99
CA PRO A 188 3.86 -8.18 6.41
C PRO A 188 3.64 -6.79 5.79
#